data_AF-A2DKW8-F1
#
_entry.id   AF-A2DKW8-F1
#
_cell.length_a   1.000
_cell.length_b   1.000
_cell.length_c   1.000
_cell.angle_alpha   90.00
_cell.angle_beta   90.00
_cell.angle_gamma   90.00
#
_symmetry.space_group_name_H-M   'P 1'
#
loop_
_entity.id
_entity.type
_entity.pdbx_description
1 polymer ?
#
loop_
_entity_poly.entity_id
_entity_poly.type
_entity_poly.pdbx_seq_one_letter_code
_entity_poly.pdbx_strand_id
1 'polypeptide(L)'
;MRKLYLDFKYLPTNLTLSTPEYFIFDKTKISNETNLALEFPITIDSESKRDVVLNTLHLQSKSVLDLTNNVKIFTNVLNVSTSKQPNKVTLNTKILSLLEDSFTTIDKVNGVEFIDIHYSVFKLGFIHINSLKSLKANNQTKSNIEDKNITLIYVENAKKAKCPGGLHVRFYNDDIEDQFFYDGDWDDFNIDFICFDSFEVNESCLSYEFISHHWDFNGSTRTFDMSISKKNSQTCISLVHRDADSKDGSKNPGDKKIKIIIYSLIGVLIVIIIVIIAVAVICKKRNKKKYIIRFASDNASEALTESLLAME
;
A
#
# COMPACT_ATOMS: atom_id res chain seq x y z
N MET A 1 33.51 27.77 3.59
CA MET A 1 32.67 27.38 2.42
C MET A 1 32.37 28.61 1.59
N ARG A 2 32.14 28.47 0.29
CA ARG A 2 31.74 29.60 -0.57
C ARG A 2 30.20 29.65 -0.61
N LYS A 3 29.62 30.72 -0.07
CA LYS A 3 28.18 31.04 -0.17
C LYS A 3 27.93 31.68 -1.53
N LEU A 4 26.98 31.16 -2.31
CA LEU A 4 26.54 31.80 -3.54
C LEU A 4 25.39 32.76 -3.21
N TYR A 5 25.53 34.00 -3.65
CA TYR A 5 24.54 35.04 -3.42
C TYR A 5 23.65 35.19 -4.66
N LEU A 6 22.38 34.80 -4.53
CA LEU A 6 21.39 34.87 -5.60
C LEU A 6 20.77 36.27 -5.62
N ASP A 7 21.46 37.20 -6.30
CA ASP A 7 21.07 38.59 -6.48
C ASP A 7 20.49 38.83 -7.89
N PHE A 8 19.29 38.30 -8.13
CA PHE A 8 18.61 38.46 -9.42
C PHE A 8 17.46 39.44 -9.28
N LYS A 9 17.07 40.11 -10.36
CA LYS A 9 15.78 40.82 -10.37
C LYS A 9 14.62 39.82 -10.35
N TYR A 10 14.77 38.71 -11.09
CA TYR A 10 13.84 37.59 -11.18
C TYR A 10 14.64 36.29 -11.18
N LEU A 11 14.24 35.32 -10.36
CA LEU A 11 14.82 33.98 -10.38
C LEU A 11 14.39 33.27 -11.68
N PRO A 12 15.27 32.50 -12.36
CA PRO A 12 14.89 31.73 -13.53
C PRO A 12 13.70 30.80 -13.25
N THR A 13 12.87 30.56 -14.28
CA THR A 13 11.72 29.62 -14.18
C THR A 13 12.20 28.18 -13.94
N ASN A 14 13.37 27.81 -14.43
CA ASN A 14 13.99 26.51 -14.15
C ASN A 14 15.37 26.77 -13.58
N LEU A 15 15.62 26.29 -12.36
CA LEU A 15 16.89 26.48 -11.67
C LEU A 15 17.32 25.17 -11.03
N THR A 16 18.52 24.72 -11.38
CA THR A 16 19.18 23.60 -10.69
C THR A 16 20.34 24.16 -9.88
N LEU A 17 20.37 23.81 -8.60
CA LEU A 17 21.36 24.25 -7.65
C LEU A 17 22.26 23.09 -7.23
N SER A 18 23.56 23.26 -7.46
CA SER A 18 24.58 22.24 -7.23
C SER A 18 25.74 22.68 -6.32
N THR A 19 25.62 23.82 -5.63
CA THR A 19 26.61 24.31 -4.66
C THR A 19 26.06 24.27 -3.23
N PRO A 20 26.88 24.28 -2.16
CA PRO A 20 26.39 23.89 -0.83
C PRO A 20 25.57 24.95 -0.06
N GLU A 21 25.75 26.23 -0.38
CA GLU A 21 25.15 27.32 0.40
C GLU A 21 24.63 28.42 -0.52
N TYR A 22 23.35 28.77 -0.39
CA TYR A 22 22.72 29.84 -1.15
C TYR A 22 22.08 30.88 -0.23
N PHE A 23 22.34 32.15 -0.53
CA PHE A 23 21.63 33.28 0.07
C PHE A 23 20.71 33.92 -0.96
N ILE A 24 19.42 34.02 -0.64
CA ILE A 24 18.45 34.70 -1.48
C ILE A 24 18.22 36.11 -0.90
N PHE A 25 18.56 37.13 -1.68
CA PHE A 25 18.26 38.52 -1.32
C PHE A 25 16.76 38.83 -1.47
N ASP A 26 16.27 39.78 -0.67
CA ASP A 26 14.85 40.16 -0.67
C ASP A 26 14.35 40.75 -1.97
N LYS A 27 15.24 41.46 -2.66
CA LYS A 27 14.98 42.03 -3.99
C LYS A 27 14.77 40.96 -5.07
N THR A 28 15.21 39.72 -4.84
CA THR A 28 15.05 38.64 -5.81
C THR A 28 13.60 38.22 -5.89
N LYS A 29 12.92 38.47 -7.00
CA LYS A 29 11.53 38.00 -7.17
C LYS A 29 11.53 36.54 -7.61
N ILE A 30 10.81 35.68 -6.89
CA ILE A 30 10.63 34.27 -7.23
C ILE A 30 9.22 34.15 -7.83
N SER A 31 9.13 33.60 -9.04
CA SER A 31 7.85 33.36 -9.70
C SER A 31 7.17 32.14 -9.09
N ASN A 32 5.85 32.13 -9.03
CA ASN A 32 5.08 30.92 -8.69
C ASN A 32 5.20 29.83 -9.77
N GLU A 33 5.76 30.14 -10.94
CA GLU A 33 6.09 29.21 -12.02
C GLU A 33 7.50 28.60 -11.87
N THR A 34 8.29 29.05 -10.88
CA THR A 34 9.66 28.59 -10.70
C THR A 34 9.71 27.12 -10.27
N ASN A 35 10.49 26.33 -11.00
CA ASN A 35 10.89 24.96 -10.69
C ASN A 35 12.33 24.97 -10.16
N LEU A 36 12.53 24.46 -8.95
CA LEU A 36 13.81 24.42 -8.27
C LEU A 36 14.24 22.97 -8.05
N ALA A 37 15.39 22.57 -8.58
CA ALA A 37 16.02 21.29 -8.29
C ALA A 37 17.27 21.48 -7.43
N LEU A 38 17.41 20.68 -6.38
CA LEU A 38 18.53 20.67 -5.45
C LEU A 38 19.27 19.34 -5.61
N GLU A 39 20.55 19.37 -5.98
CA GLU A 39 21.36 18.14 -6.18
C GLU A 39 22.30 17.83 -5.00
N PHE A 40 22.67 18.86 -4.24
CA PHE A 40 23.63 18.78 -3.14
C PHE A 40 22.99 19.25 -1.83
N PRO A 41 23.61 18.95 -0.67
CA PRO A 41 23.25 19.58 0.59
C PRO A 41 23.24 21.09 0.43
N ILE A 42 22.09 21.72 0.60
CA ILE A 42 21.84 23.12 0.33
C ILE A 42 21.17 23.75 1.55
N THR A 43 21.83 24.76 2.10
CA THR A 43 21.19 25.70 3.01
C THR A 43 20.60 26.85 2.20
N ILE A 44 19.28 27.06 2.33
CA ILE A 44 18.60 28.24 1.80
C ILE A 44 18.35 29.21 2.96
N ASP A 45 18.87 30.41 2.78
CA ASP A 45 18.72 31.51 3.71
C ASP A 45 18.13 32.73 3.00
N SER A 46 17.32 33.53 3.70
CA SER A 46 16.64 34.72 3.15
C SER A 46 16.71 35.88 4.14
N GLU A 47 17.02 37.07 3.63
CA GLU A 47 17.21 38.29 4.42
C GLU A 47 15.95 38.73 5.18
N SER A 48 14.77 38.68 4.55
CA SER A 48 13.47 39.08 5.13
C SER A 48 12.69 37.96 5.81
N LYS A 49 13.21 36.73 5.86
CA LYS A 49 12.45 35.55 6.35
C LYS A 49 11.12 35.33 5.60
N ARG A 50 11.02 35.81 4.36
CA ARG A 50 9.82 35.68 3.55
C ARG A 50 9.56 34.22 3.18
N ASP A 51 8.29 33.92 2.98
CA ASP A 51 7.86 32.65 2.41
C ASP A 51 8.33 32.54 0.96
N VAL A 52 8.87 31.38 0.61
CA VAL A 52 9.32 31.06 -0.76
C VAL A 52 8.22 30.23 -1.43
N VAL A 53 7.65 30.75 -2.51
CA VAL A 53 6.60 30.08 -3.28
C VAL A 53 7.20 29.59 -4.60
N LEU A 54 7.08 28.30 -4.86
CA LEU A 54 7.61 27.61 -6.03
C LEU A 54 6.48 26.85 -6.74
N ASN A 55 6.62 26.60 -8.03
CA ASN A 55 5.77 25.61 -8.69
C ASN A 55 6.20 24.21 -8.25
N THR A 56 7.48 23.88 -8.44
CA THR A 56 8.04 22.57 -8.11
C THR A 56 9.32 22.72 -7.30
N LEU A 57 9.47 21.90 -6.27
CA LEU A 57 10.73 21.68 -5.56
C LEU A 57 11.13 20.22 -5.73
N HIS A 58 12.33 19.97 -6.27
CA HIS A 58 12.89 18.63 -6.45
C HIS A 58 14.13 18.44 -5.59
N LEU A 59 14.05 17.51 -4.63
CA LEU A 59 15.16 17.07 -3.79
C LEU A 59 15.85 15.86 -4.43
N GLN A 60 16.98 16.06 -5.10
CA GLN A 60 17.68 15.04 -5.88
C GLN A 60 18.92 14.45 -5.19
N SER A 61 19.14 13.15 -5.41
CA SER A 61 20.35 12.39 -5.11
C SER A 61 20.83 12.50 -3.66
N LYS A 62 21.67 13.51 -3.37
CA LYS A 62 22.32 13.76 -2.09
C LYS A 62 21.85 15.06 -1.44
N SER A 63 20.76 15.64 -1.95
CA SER A 63 20.24 16.90 -1.45
C SER A 63 19.79 16.78 -0.01
N VAL A 64 20.23 17.72 0.80
CA VAL A 64 19.75 17.99 2.16
C VAL A 64 19.27 19.42 2.11
N LEU A 65 17.99 19.65 2.34
CA LEU A 65 17.49 21.01 2.47
C LEU A 65 17.62 21.43 3.93
N ASP A 66 18.30 22.54 4.15
CA ASP A 66 18.27 23.26 5.42
C ASP A 66 17.65 24.64 5.23
N LEU A 67 16.68 24.97 6.08
CA LEU A 67 16.00 26.27 6.08
C LEU A 67 16.38 27.00 7.36
N THR A 68 17.11 28.10 7.22
CA THR A 68 17.43 28.97 8.35
C THR A 68 16.37 30.06 8.52
N ASN A 69 16.36 30.70 9.69
CA ASN A 69 15.60 31.94 9.93
C ASN A 69 14.06 31.85 9.75
N ASN A 70 13.45 30.68 10.00
CA ASN A 70 12.00 30.44 9.86
C ASN A 70 11.46 30.60 8.44
N VAL A 71 12.30 30.52 7.41
CA VAL A 71 11.84 30.47 6.01
C VAL A 71 10.89 29.28 5.84
N LYS A 72 9.74 29.52 5.23
CA LYS A 72 8.80 28.46 4.82
C LYS A 72 8.84 28.32 3.31
N ILE A 73 8.84 27.09 2.83
CA ILE A 73 8.67 26.79 1.42
C ILE A 73 7.26 26.29 1.17
N PHE A 74 6.61 26.92 0.19
CA PHE A 74 5.35 26.50 -0.39
C PHE A 74 5.62 26.08 -1.82
N THR A 75 5.24 24.85 -2.17
CA THR A 75 5.37 24.34 -3.53
C THR A 75 4.08 23.69 -3.97
N ASN A 76 3.76 23.68 -5.27
CA ASN A 76 2.64 22.87 -5.75
C ASN A 76 3.02 21.39 -5.74
N VAL A 77 4.26 21.08 -6.18
CA VAL A 77 4.77 19.72 -6.31
C VAL A 77 6.12 19.60 -5.60
N LEU A 78 6.19 18.69 -4.62
CA LEU A 78 7.42 18.30 -3.97
C LEU A 78 7.86 16.95 -4.51
N ASN A 79 8.89 16.95 -5.34
CA ASN A 79 9.53 15.73 -5.84
C ASN A 79 10.67 15.34 -4.90
N VAL A 80 10.68 14.09 -4.45
CA VAL A 80 11.71 13.54 -3.58
C VAL A 80 12.35 12.36 -4.28
N SER A 81 13.66 12.44 -4.51
CA SER A 81 14.53 11.38 -5.06
C SER A 81 15.90 11.44 -4.37
N THR A 82 15.92 11.55 -3.04
CA THR A 82 17.14 11.69 -2.23
C THR A 82 17.26 10.58 -1.20
N SER A 83 18.50 10.16 -0.96
CA SER A 83 18.88 9.19 0.07
C SER A 83 19.39 9.86 1.36
N LYS A 84 19.31 11.20 1.42
CA LYS A 84 19.75 11.98 2.58
C LYS A 84 18.55 12.57 3.29
N GLN A 85 18.56 12.43 4.61
CA GLN A 85 17.60 13.07 5.51
C GLN A 85 17.76 14.61 5.42
N PRO A 86 16.75 15.37 4.94
CA PRO A 86 16.74 16.80 5.13
C PRO A 86 16.82 17.14 6.62
N ASN A 87 17.36 18.31 6.95
CA ASN A 87 17.26 18.82 8.32
C ASN A 87 15.78 19.00 8.68
N LYS A 88 15.45 19.22 9.96
CA LYS A 88 14.06 19.31 10.45
C LYS A 88 13.28 20.44 9.76
N VAL A 89 12.77 20.17 8.57
CA VAL A 89 12.14 21.13 7.67
C VAL A 89 10.65 20.83 7.60
N THR A 90 9.87 21.90 7.69
CA THR A 90 8.43 21.87 7.42
C THR A 90 8.19 22.36 6.00
N LEU A 91 7.64 21.49 5.15
CA LEU A 91 7.30 21.81 3.76
C LEU A 91 5.79 21.88 3.60
N ASN A 92 5.31 22.84 2.80
CA ASN A 92 3.91 22.92 2.42
C ASN A 92 3.79 22.56 0.94
N THR A 93 3.09 21.47 0.63
CA THR A 93 2.89 21.00 -0.74
C THR A 93 1.50 20.44 -0.96
N LYS A 94 0.97 20.61 -2.17
CA LYS A 94 -0.29 19.94 -2.58
C LYS A 94 -0.03 18.52 -3.06
N ILE A 95 1.06 18.32 -3.79
CA ILE A 95 1.47 17.03 -4.35
C ILE A 95 2.80 16.64 -3.75
N LEU A 96 2.85 15.49 -3.09
CA LEU A 96 4.10 14.85 -2.65
C LEU A 96 4.40 13.72 -3.62
N SER A 97 5.45 13.85 -4.43
CA SER A 97 5.88 12.83 -5.36
C SER A 97 7.15 12.15 -4.88
N LEU A 98 7.07 10.84 -4.72
CA LEU A 98 8.16 9.94 -4.44
C LEU A 98 8.66 9.44 -5.78
N LEU A 99 9.86 9.88 -6.14
CA LEU A 99 10.59 9.46 -7.32
C LEU A 99 11.70 8.47 -6.91
N GLU A 100 12.30 7.81 -7.90
CA GLU A 100 13.25 6.70 -7.76
C GLU A 100 14.22 6.83 -6.57
N ASP A 101 14.51 5.69 -5.91
CA ASP A 101 15.51 5.48 -4.85
C ASP A 101 15.55 6.56 -3.75
N SER A 102 14.37 6.90 -3.22
CA SER A 102 14.26 7.79 -2.05
C SER A 102 14.45 7.01 -0.76
N PHE A 103 15.51 7.26 0.01
CA PHE A 103 15.69 6.71 1.36
C PHE A 103 15.91 7.85 2.33
N THR A 104 14.83 8.45 2.81
CA THR A 104 14.93 9.71 3.56
C THR A 104 13.85 9.87 4.61
N THR A 105 14.10 10.77 5.55
CA THR A 105 13.14 11.18 6.58
C THR A 105 12.82 12.67 6.43
N ILE A 106 11.55 13.03 6.24
CA ILE A 106 11.10 14.41 6.24
C ILE A 106 10.40 14.71 7.56
N ASP A 107 10.66 15.87 8.17
CA ASP A 107 10.05 16.18 9.46
C ASP A 107 8.54 16.42 9.32
N LYS A 108 8.13 17.43 8.55
CA LYS A 108 6.70 17.76 8.40
C LYS A 108 6.34 18.13 6.99
N VAL A 109 5.22 17.57 6.50
CA VAL A 109 4.63 17.94 5.21
C VAL A 109 3.16 18.28 5.41
N ASN A 110 2.76 19.50 5.05
CA ASN A 110 1.39 19.98 5.21
C ASN A 110 0.73 20.31 3.87
N GLY A 111 -0.60 20.27 3.87
CA GLY A 111 -1.42 20.70 2.74
C GLY A 111 -1.53 19.66 1.63
N VAL A 112 -1.14 18.41 1.90
CA VAL A 112 -1.08 17.36 0.88
C VAL A 112 -2.48 16.93 0.48
N GLU A 113 -2.73 16.95 -0.82
CA GLU A 113 -3.94 16.46 -1.47
C GLU A 113 -3.66 15.16 -2.23
N PHE A 114 -2.47 15.07 -2.84
CA PHE A 114 -2.03 13.93 -3.64
C PHE A 114 -0.67 13.39 -3.15
N ILE A 115 -0.54 12.07 -3.13
CA ILE A 115 0.76 11.39 -3.06
C ILE A 115 0.96 10.63 -4.35
N ASP A 116 2.05 10.91 -5.04
CA ASP A 116 2.48 10.19 -6.23
C ASP A 116 3.61 9.25 -5.81
N ILE A 117 3.46 7.97 -6.10
CA ILE A 117 4.45 6.93 -5.83
C ILE A 117 4.87 6.38 -7.18
N HIS A 118 6.03 6.81 -7.64
CA HIS A 118 6.70 6.22 -8.79
C HIS A 118 7.48 5.00 -8.32
N TYR A 119 7.16 3.84 -8.89
CA TYR A 119 7.75 2.58 -8.46
C TYR A 119 8.17 1.70 -9.66
N SER A 120 9.18 0.90 -9.38
CA SER A 120 9.54 -0.33 -10.08
C SER A 120 9.89 -1.35 -9.00
N VAL A 121 9.54 -2.63 -9.15
CA VAL A 121 9.92 -3.64 -8.14
C VAL A 121 11.44 -3.79 -8.00
N PHE A 122 12.21 -3.37 -9.00
CA PHE A 122 13.66 -3.33 -8.96
C PHE A 122 14.23 -2.02 -8.38
N LYS A 123 13.41 -0.98 -8.27
CA LYS A 123 13.79 0.34 -7.72
C LYS A 123 12.84 0.72 -6.59
N LEU A 124 13.15 0.25 -5.39
CA LEU A 124 12.34 0.56 -4.21
C LEU A 124 12.91 1.77 -3.48
N GLY A 125 12.08 2.81 -3.33
CA GLY A 125 12.30 3.91 -2.40
C GLY A 125 11.41 3.77 -1.16
N PHE A 126 11.95 4.17 -0.02
CA PHE A 126 11.23 4.30 1.25
C PHE A 126 11.38 5.72 1.83
N ILE A 127 10.26 6.41 2.03
CA ILE A 127 10.25 7.69 2.75
C ILE A 127 9.58 7.53 4.11
N HIS A 128 10.24 8.03 5.14
CA HIS A 128 9.64 8.24 6.45
C HIS A 128 9.26 9.72 6.62
N ILE A 129 8.08 10.02 7.14
CA ILE A 129 7.65 11.39 7.42
C ILE A 129 7.14 11.48 8.85
N ASN A 130 7.72 12.33 9.69
CA ASN A 130 7.30 12.39 11.10
C ASN A 130 5.85 12.89 11.22
N SER A 131 5.43 13.86 10.39
CA SER A 131 4.04 14.32 10.38
C SER A 131 3.55 14.71 9.00
N LEU A 132 2.46 14.07 8.57
CA LEU A 132 1.70 14.43 7.38
C LEU A 132 0.36 15.05 7.79
N LYS A 133 0.03 16.18 7.17
CA LYS A 133 -1.26 16.84 7.33
C LYS A 133 -1.91 17.13 5.99
N SER A 134 -3.12 16.58 5.77
CA SER A 134 -3.93 16.88 4.58
C SER A 134 -4.42 18.33 4.55
N LEU A 135 -4.77 18.81 3.36
CA LEU A 135 -5.43 20.11 3.24
C LEU A 135 -6.82 20.08 3.88
N LYS A 136 -7.00 20.78 5.02
CA LYS A 136 -8.31 20.91 5.66
C LYS A 136 -9.22 21.82 4.84
N ALA A 137 -10.48 21.39 4.67
CA ALA A 137 -11.54 22.14 3.98
C ALA A 137 -11.75 23.58 4.49
N ASN A 138 -11.43 23.84 5.77
CA ASN A 138 -11.84 25.07 6.45
C ASN A 138 -10.79 26.19 6.48
N ASN A 139 -9.65 26.05 5.79
CA ASN A 139 -8.66 27.12 5.64
C ASN A 139 -8.45 27.52 4.18
N GLN A 140 -9.53 27.68 3.41
CA GLN A 140 -9.55 28.75 2.40
C GLN A 140 -9.56 30.10 3.12
N THR A 141 -8.48 30.44 3.82
CA THR A 141 -8.08 31.84 3.87
C THR A 141 -7.95 32.24 2.41
N LYS A 142 -8.83 33.12 1.95
CA LYS A 142 -8.72 33.84 0.68
C LYS A 142 -7.32 34.45 0.61
N SER A 143 -6.40 33.67 0.09
CA SER A 143 -5.17 34.17 -0.47
C SER A 143 -5.64 34.96 -1.68
N ASN A 144 -5.55 36.28 -1.61
CA ASN A 144 -5.76 37.18 -2.74
C ASN A 144 -4.63 37.00 -3.76
N ILE A 145 -4.44 35.79 -4.26
CA ILE A 145 -3.74 35.57 -5.52
C ILE A 145 -4.83 35.82 -6.56
N GLU A 146 -4.81 37.01 -7.15
CA GLU A 146 -5.58 37.31 -8.35
C GLU A 146 -5.39 36.16 -9.34
N ASP A 147 -6.47 35.43 -9.63
CA ASP A 147 -6.58 34.48 -10.72
C ASP A 147 -6.38 35.23 -12.06
N LYS A 148 -5.12 35.55 -12.37
CA LYS A 148 -4.70 35.92 -13.72
C LYS A 148 -4.25 34.64 -14.40
N ASN A 149 -5.16 34.10 -15.21
CA ASN A 149 -4.91 33.17 -16.32
C ASN A 149 -3.63 32.34 -16.18
N ILE A 150 -3.57 31.50 -15.15
CA ILE A 150 -2.64 30.38 -15.15
C ILE A 150 -3.30 29.33 -16.01
N THR A 151 -2.81 29.15 -17.23
CA THR A 151 -3.09 27.97 -18.04
C THR A 151 -2.38 26.79 -17.37
N LEU A 152 -2.96 26.32 -16.26
CA LEU A 152 -2.66 25.02 -15.69
C LEU A 152 -2.96 24.02 -16.79
N ILE A 153 -1.95 23.31 -17.27
CA ILE A 153 -2.17 22.03 -17.93
C ILE A 153 -2.65 21.10 -16.81
N TYR A 154 -3.95 21.22 -16.51
CA TYR A 154 -4.69 20.24 -15.74
C TYR A 154 -4.50 18.93 -16.51
N VAL A 155 -3.88 17.94 -15.87
CA VAL A 155 -4.09 16.55 -16.29
C VAL A 155 -5.56 16.29 -15.96
N GLU A 156 -6.43 16.52 -16.95
CA GLU A 156 -7.89 16.68 -16.83
C GLU A 156 -8.63 15.42 -16.35
N ASN A 157 -7.90 14.35 -16.00
CA ASN A 157 -8.46 13.07 -15.57
C ASN A 157 -8.00 12.61 -14.16
N ALA A 158 -7.28 13.43 -13.39
CA ALA A 158 -6.92 13.05 -12.02
C ALA A 158 -8.17 12.99 -11.13
N LYS A 159 -8.54 11.80 -10.66
CA LYS A 159 -9.65 11.63 -9.71
C LYS A 159 -9.25 12.30 -8.40
N LYS A 160 -9.97 13.36 -8.00
CA LYS A 160 -9.75 14.03 -6.72
C LYS A 160 -10.10 13.11 -5.55
N ALA A 161 -9.56 13.41 -4.37
CA ALA A 161 -9.99 12.78 -3.13
C ALA A 161 -11.52 12.85 -2.98
N LYS A 162 -12.13 11.79 -2.43
CA LYS A 162 -13.60 11.63 -2.39
C LYS A 162 -14.31 12.75 -1.61
N CYS A 163 -13.62 13.39 -0.67
CA CYS A 163 -14.14 14.53 0.08
C CYS A 163 -13.01 15.41 0.64
N PRO A 164 -13.31 16.61 1.18
CA PRO A 164 -12.32 17.52 1.76
C PRO A 164 -11.53 16.91 2.93
N GLY A 165 -10.23 17.17 3.00
CA GLY A 165 -9.32 16.54 3.98
C GLY A 165 -9.02 15.06 3.70
N GLY A 166 -9.53 14.51 2.59
CA GLY A 166 -9.11 13.23 2.06
C GLY A 166 -7.75 13.33 1.37
N LEU A 167 -7.19 12.16 1.05
CA LEU A 167 -5.92 11.99 0.35
C LEU A 167 -6.17 11.11 -0.87
N HIS A 168 -5.57 11.48 -2.00
CA HIS A 168 -5.56 10.63 -3.19
C HIS A 168 -4.14 10.11 -3.46
N VAL A 169 -3.96 8.80 -3.58
CA VAL A 169 -2.65 8.17 -3.80
C VAL A 169 -2.58 7.61 -5.22
N ARG A 170 -1.56 7.99 -5.98
CA ARG A 170 -1.36 7.53 -7.36
C ARG A 170 -0.10 6.69 -7.41
N PHE A 171 -0.26 5.44 -7.85
CA PHE A 171 0.85 4.52 -8.05
C PHE A 171 1.21 4.49 -9.53
N TYR A 172 2.37 5.03 -9.88
CA TYR A 172 2.92 5.03 -11.24
C TYR A 172 3.88 3.85 -11.37
N ASN A 173 3.51 2.86 -12.17
CA ASN A 173 4.45 1.83 -12.58
C ASN A 173 5.26 2.35 -13.77
N ASP A 174 6.54 2.64 -13.50
CA ASP A 174 7.47 3.20 -14.47
C ASP A 174 8.23 2.12 -15.29
N ASP A 175 8.10 0.84 -14.93
CA ASP A 175 8.86 -0.26 -15.53
C ASP A 175 7.96 -1.34 -16.16
N ILE A 176 8.18 -1.61 -17.44
CA ILE A 176 7.44 -2.65 -18.17
C ILE A 176 7.78 -4.06 -17.67
N GLU A 177 8.99 -4.28 -17.13
CA GLU A 177 9.47 -5.59 -16.68
C GLU A 177 8.78 -6.07 -15.40
N ASP A 178 8.14 -5.16 -14.67
CA ASP A 178 7.29 -5.46 -13.52
C ASP A 178 6.08 -6.38 -13.90
N GLN A 179 5.85 -6.61 -15.20
CA GLN A 179 4.89 -7.58 -15.75
C GLN A 179 5.22 -9.04 -15.43
N PHE A 180 6.49 -9.42 -15.27
CA PHE A 180 6.84 -10.84 -15.11
C PHE A 180 6.52 -11.41 -13.71
N PHE A 181 6.08 -10.56 -12.77
CA PHE A 181 5.82 -10.91 -11.38
C PHE A 181 4.39 -11.41 -11.10
N TYR A 182 3.62 -11.72 -12.13
CA TYR A 182 2.21 -12.13 -12.04
C TYR A 182 2.01 -13.65 -11.91
N ASP A 183 3.06 -14.45 -12.10
CA ASP A 183 2.98 -15.93 -12.20
C ASP A 183 3.16 -16.66 -10.85
N GLY A 184 2.54 -16.16 -9.78
CA GLY A 184 2.30 -16.93 -8.55
C GLY A 184 3.45 -17.03 -7.54
N ASP A 185 4.60 -16.40 -7.78
CA ASP A 185 5.73 -16.42 -6.83
C ASP A 185 5.59 -15.42 -5.67
N TRP A 186 4.53 -14.60 -5.65
CA TRP A 186 4.39 -13.42 -4.77
C TRP A 186 3.05 -13.36 -4.02
N ASP A 187 2.49 -14.52 -3.63
CA ASP A 187 1.22 -14.59 -2.88
C ASP A 187 1.21 -13.78 -1.56
N ASP A 188 2.38 -13.40 -1.02
CA ASP A 188 2.54 -12.72 0.27
C ASP A 188 3.32 -11.39 0.20
N PHE A 189 3.32 -10.69 -0.94
CA PHE A 189 4.09 -9.45 -1.02
C PHE A 189 3.38 -8.24 -0.41
N ASN A 190 4.15 -7.45 0.35
CA ASN A 190 3.73 -6.20 0.94
C ASN A 190 4.93 -5.23 0.93
N ILE A 191 4.85 -4.18 0.13
CA ILE A 191 5.90 -3.17 -0.02
C ILE A 191 5.39 -1.86 0.60
N ASP A 192 6.02 -1.45 1.70
CA ASP A 192 5.79 -0.15 2.32
C ASP A 192 6.59 0.92 1.56
N PHE A 193 5.91 1.90 0.96
CA PHE A 193 6.58 2.99 0.23
C PHE A 193 6.80 4.22 1.09
N ILE A 194 5.82 4.53 1.94
CA ILE A 194 5.87 5.72 2.79
C ILE A 194 5.23 5.43 4.14
N CYS A 195 5.92 5.82 5.22
CA CYS A 195 5.44 5.66 6.60
C CYS A 195 5.42 6.98 7.34
N PHE A 196 4.44 7.13 8.24
CA PHE A 196 4.15 8.34 8.99
C PHE A 196 4.11 8.10 10.49
N ASP A 197 4.80 8.90 11.32
CA ASP A 197 4.59 8.82 12.78
C ASP A 197 3.25 9.46 13.17
N SER A 198 2.87 10.56 12.51
CA SER A 198 1.59 11.24 12.66
C SER A 198 0.91 11.42 11.30
N PHE A 199 -0.30 10.88 11.17
CA PHE A 199 -1.09 10.86 9.93
C PHE A 199 -2.43 11.58 10.13
N GLU A 200 -2.48 12.90 9.90
CA GLU A 200 -3.68 13.73 10.03
C GLU A 200 -4.46 13.80 8.70
N VAL A 201 -5.08 12.68 8.33
CA VAL A 201 -5.86 12.52 7.09
C VAL A 201 -7.23 11.94 7.40
N ASN A 202 -8.26 12.38 6.67
CA ASN A 202 -9.57 11.73 6.73
C ASN A 202 -9.53 10.40 5.94
N GLU A 203 -9.20 9.30 6.62
CA GLU A 203 -9.09 7.96 6.03
C GLU A 203 -10.36 7.52 5.30
N SER A 204 -11.56 7.95 5.74
CA SER A 204 -12.82 7.61 5.07
C SER A 204 -12.96 8.21 3.65
N CYS A 205 -12.18 9.25 3.35
CA CYS A 205 -12.16 9.92 2.06
C CYS A 205 -10.92 9.59 1.24
N LEU A 206 -10.19 8.56 1.65
CA LEU A 206 -9.03 8.08 0.95
C LEU A 206 -9.44 7.38 -0.35
N SER A 207 -8.64 7.59 -1.38
CA SER A 207 -8.80 7.00 -2.69
C SER A 207 -7.44 6.80 -3.32
N TYR A 208 -7.36 5.90 -4.27
CA TYR A 208 -6.14 5.61 -4.98
C TYR A 208 -6.43 5.13 -6.38
N GLU A 209 -5.44 5.24 -7.24
CA GLU A 209 -5.46 4.68 -8.59
C GLU A 209 -4.07 4.17 -8.97
N PHE A 210 -4.08 3.17 -9.85
CA PHE A 210 -2.88 2.65 -10.48
C PHE A 210 -2.80 3.20 -11.89
N ILE A 211 -1.64 3.74 -12.23
CA ILE A 211 -1.35 4.35 -13.52
C ILE A 211 -0.15 3.62 -14.10
N SER A 212 -0.27 3.16 -15.33
CA SER A 212 0.85 2.61 -16.07
C SER A 212 0.67 2.88 -17.55
N HIS A 213 1.79 3.18 -18.20
CA HIS A 213 1.84 3.32 -19.66
C HIS A 213 1.80 1.98 -20.39
N HIS A 214 2.04 0.89 -19.66
CA HIS A 214 2.19 -0.45 -20.23
C HIS A 214 0.99 -1.35 -19.92
N TRP A 215 0.19 -1.02 -18.90
CA TRP A 215 -0.84 -1.90 -18.36
C TRP A 215 -2.10 -1.15 -17.92
N ASP A 216 -3.26 -1.77 -18.13
CA ASP A 216 -4.49 -1.33 -17.48
C ASP A 216 -4.68 -2.08 -16.16
N PHE A 217 -4.33 -1.41 -15.07
CA PHE A 217 -4.47 -1.91 -13.70
C PHE A 217 -5.86 -1.70 -13.11
N ASN A 218 -6.74 -0.95 -13.78
CA ASN A 218 -7.98 -0.50 -13.18
C ASN A 218 -9.11 -1.47 -13.50
N GLY A 219 -9.51 -2.29 -12.54
CA GLY A 219 -10.66 -3.18 -12.72
C GLY A 219 -10.83 -4.27 -11.67
N SER A 220 -11.79 -5.15 -11.89
CA SER A 220 -12.05 -6.32 -11.04
C SER A 220 -10.94 -7.37 -11.07
N THR A 221 -10.07 -7.32 -12.07
CA THR A 221 -8.95 -8.24 -12.31
C THR A 221 -7.61 -7.70 -11.81
N ARG A 222 -7.59 -6.54 -11.12
CA ARG A 222 -6.35 -6.02 -10.55
C ARG A 222 -5.76 -7.02 -9.55
N THR A 223 -4.48 -7.31 -9.68
CA THR A 223 -3.71 -8.18 -8.79
C THR A 223 -3.13 -7.44 -7.59
N PHE A 224 -3.12 -6.11 -7.63
CA PHE A 224 -2.57 -5.28 -6.58
C PHE A 224 -3.63 -4.40 -5.94
N ASP A 225 -3.42 -4.12 -4.67
CA ASP A 225 -4.23 -3.18 -3.91
C ASP A 225 -3.35 -2.25 -3.09
N MET A 226 -3.91 -1.10 -2.73
CA MET A 226 -3.28 -0.22 -1.75
C MET A 226 -3.79 -0.63 -0.37
N SER A 227 -2.87 -0.79 0.58
CA SER A 227 -3.18 -0.99 1.98
C SER A 227 -2.66 0.17 2.82
N ILE A 228 -3.38 0.46 3.90
CA ILE A 228 -2.89 1.32 4.98
C ILE A 228 -2.79 0.45 6.22
N SER A 229 -1.57 0.30 6.72
CA SER A 229 -1.29 -0.54 7.87
C SER A 229 -0.60 0.26 8.97
N LYS A 230 -0.90 -0.11 10.23
CA LYS A 230 -0.17 0.43 11.38
C LYS A 230 0.93 -0.54 11.77
N LYS A 231 2.19 -0.13 11.65
CA LYS A 231 3.39 -0.91 11.98
C LYS A 231 4.25 -0.08 12.93
N ASN A 232 4.61 -0.63 14.10
CA ASN A 232 5.49 0.05 15.08
C ASN A 232 5.04 1.49 15.44
N SER A 233 3.74 1.71 15.64
CA SER A 233 3.14 3.03 15.89
C SER A 233 3.20 4.01 14.71
N GLN A 234 3.68 3.58 13.55
CA GLN A 234 3.66 4.33 12.30
C GLN A 234 2.48 3.88 11.43
N THR A 235 1.97 4.79 10.61
CA THR A 235 0.98 4.48 9.57
C THR A 235 1.71 4.41 8.23
N CYS A 236 1.63 3.29 7.53
CA CYS A 236 2.33 3.09 6.26
C CYS A 236 1.32 2.92 5.12
N ILE A 237 1.61 3.54 3.98
CA ILE A 237 0.94 3.29 2.71
C ILE A 237 1.76 2.25 1.96
N SER A 238 1.10 1.16 1.61
CA SER A 238 1.76 -0.03 1.07
C SER A 238 1.06 -0.52 -0.19
N LEU A 239 1.83 -1.11 -1.08
CA LEU A 239 1.32 -1.95 -2.17
C LEU A 239 1.26 -3.39 -1.66
N VAL A 240 0.10 -4.02 -1.81
CA VAL A 240 -0.11 -5.40 -1.40
C VAL A 240 -0.70 -6.22 -2.54
N HIS A 241 -0.46 -7.52 -2.51
CA HIS A 241 -1.21 -8.44 -3.35
C HIS A 241 -2.70 -8.42 -2.98
N ARG A 242 -3.56 -8.42 -4.00
CA ARG A 242 -5.00 -8.54 -3.82
C ARG A 242 -5.37 -10.02 -3.78
N ASP A 243 -5.69 -10.52 -2.60
CA ASP A 243 -6.31 -11.83 -2.49
C ASP A 243 -7.59 -11.87 -3.33
N ALA A 244 -7.66 -12.78 -4.31
CA ALA A 244 -8.83 -12.96 -5.18
C ALA A 244 -10.15 -13.19 -4.40
N ASP A 245 -10.05 -13.57 -3.12
CA ASP A 245 -11.17 -13.81 -2.20
C ASP A 245 -11.62 -12.56 -1.41
N SER A 246 -10.94 -11.42 -1.56
CA SER A 246 -11.33 -10.12 -1.03
C SER A 246 -12.34 -9.43 -1.96
N LYS A 247 -13.47 -10.10 -2.20
CA LYS A 247 -14.64 -9.42 -2.73
C LYS A 247 -15.08 -8.36 -1.72
N ASP A 248 -14.94 -7.10 -2.12
CA ASP A 248 -15.81 -6.01 -1.71
C ASP A 248 -17.24 -6.54 -1.70
N GLY A 249 -17.78 -6.72 -0.50
CA GLY A 249 -19.02 -7.43 -0.30
C GLY A 249 -19.08 -8.01 1.10
N SER A 250 -19.37 -7.13 2.08
CA SER A 250 -20.25 -7.46 3.20
C SER A 250 -20.12 -8.92 3.69
N LYS A 251 -18.94 -9.33 4.15
CA LYS A 251 -18.83 -10.60 4.87
C LYS A 251 -19.36 -10.36 6.27
N ASN A 252 -20.68 -10.48 6.40
CA ASN A 252 -21.34 -10.61 7.68
C ASN A 252 -20.56 -11.65 8.51
N PRO A 253 -20.18 -11.35 9.76
CA PRO A 253 -19.40 -12.25 10.61
C PRO A 253 -20.11 -13.59 10.92
N GLY A 254 -21.35 -13.77 10.44
CA GLY A 254 -22.09 -15.04 10.51
C GLY A 254 -21.58 -16.13 9.56
N ASP A 255 -20.94 -15.80 8.44
CA ASP A 255 -20.67 -16.79 7.38
C ASP A 255 -19.53 -17.77 7.71
N LYS A 256 -18.51 -17.31 8.47
CA LYS A 256 -17.44 -18.19 8.97
C LYS A 256 -17.97 -19.17 10.02
N LYS A 257 -18.93 -18.76 10.85
CA LYS A 257 -19.57 -19.64 11.84
C LYS A 257 -20.46 -20.69 11.18
N ILE A 258 -21.17 -20.32 10.11
CA ILE A 258 -22.02 -21.25 9.36
C ILE A 258 -21.18 -22.33 8.65
N LYS A 259 -20.05 -21.97 8.02
CA LYS A 259 -19.15 -22.96 7.40
C LYS A 259 -18.59 -23.96 8.42
N ILE A 260 -18.20 -23.52 9.61
CA ILE A 260 -17.70 -24.39 10.68
C ILE A 260 -18.80 -25.37 11.16
N ILE A 261 -20.05 -24.89 11.28
CA ILE A 261 -21.20 -25.73 11.67
C ILE A 261 -21.47 -26.81 10.59
N ILE A 262 -21.40 -26.44 9.31
CA ILE A 262 -21.61 -27.38 8.19
C ILE A 262 -20.52 -28.47 8.19
N TYR A 263 -19.24 -28.11 8.34
CA TYR A 263 -18.16 -29.09 8.41
C TYR A 263 -18.28 -30.02 9.61
N SER A 264 -18.72 -29.50 10.77
CA SER A 264 -18.98 -30.31 11.96
C SER A 264 -20.10 -31.34 11.73
N LEU A 265 -21.20 -30.94 11.10
CA LEU A 265 -22.32 -31.84 10.77
C LEU A 265 -21.92 -32.95 9.80
N ILE A 266 -21.14 -32.62 8.76
CA ILE A 266 -20.64 -33.61 7.80
C ILE A 266 -19.69 -34.60 8.49
N GLY A 267 -18.82 -34.12 9.39
CA GLY A 267 -17.92 -34.97 10.16
C GLY A 267 -18.68 -36.00 11.03
N VAL A 268 -19.74 -35.58 11.71
CA VAL A 268 -20.59 -36.48 12.52
C VAL A 268 -21.29 -37.52 11.63
N LEU A 269 -21.78 -37.11 10.46
CA LEU A 269 -22.45 -38.02 9.52
C LEU A 269 -21.50 -39.14 9.05
N ILE A 270 -20.26 -38.80 8.72
CA ILE A 270 -19.24 -39.77 8.28
C ILE A 270 -18.95 -40.79 9.38
N VAL A 271 -18.81 -40.35 10.64
CA VAL A 271 -18.56 -41.25 11.77
C VAL A 271 -19.73 -42.23 11.98
N ILE A 272 -20.98 -41.76 11.87
CA ILE A 272 -22.16 -42.62 11.99
C ILE A 272 -22.17 -43.70 10.89
N ILE A 273 -21.85 -43.32 9.64
CA ILE A 273 -21.78 -44.27 8.52
C ILE A 273 -20.72 -45.34 8.77
N ILE A 274 -19.53 -44.96 9.28
CA ILE A 274 -18.46 -45.91 9.60
C ILE A 274 -18.92 -46.91 10.68
N VAL A 275 -19.61 -46.45 11.71
CA VAL A 275 -20.14 -47.32 12.77
C VAL A 275 -21.18 -48.30 12.23
N ILE A 276 -22.12 -47.84 11.38
CA ILE A 276 -23.12 -48.71 10.76
C ILE A 276 -22.45 -49.80 9.91
N ILE A 277 -21.46 -49.44 9.10
CA ILE A 277 -20.70 -50.41 8.29
C ILE A 277 -19.99 -51.43 9.18
N ALA A 278 -19.33 -50.99 10.26
CA ALA A 278 -18.65 -51.89 11.19
C ALA A 278 -19.61 -52.88 11.84
N VAL A 279 -20.78 -52.43 12.29
CA VAL A 279 -21.84 -53.29 12.86
C VAL A 279 -22.36 -54.28 11.81
N ALA A 280 -22.62 -53.82 10.58
CA ALA A 280 -23.08 -54.69 9.49
C ALA A 280 -22.06 -55.79 9.16
N VAL A 281 -20.76 -55.47 9.15
CA VAL A 281 -19.67 -56.45 8.95
C VAL A 281 -19.63 -57.47 10.09
N ILE A 282 -19.76 -57.02 11.35
CA ILE A 282 -19.78 -57.91 12.52
C ILE A 282 -21.01 -58.84 12.47
N CYS A 283 -22.18 -58.32 12.14
CA CYS A 283 -23.42 -59.10 12.01
C CYS A 283 -23.30 -60.14 10.87
N LYS A 284 -22.75 -59.76 9.72
CA LYS A 284 -22.50 -60.68 8.60
C LYS A 284 -21.52 -61.79 8.99
N LYS A 285 -20.46 -61.47 9.75
CA LYS A 285 -19.47 -62.44 10.24
C LYS A 285 -20.05 -63.39 11.29
N ARG A 286 -20.93 -62.91 12.18
CA ARG A 286 -21.67 -63.74 13.16
C ARG A 286 -22.67 -64.70 12.49
N ASN A 287 -23.37 -64.26 11.45
CA ASN A 287 -24.29 -65.13 10.71
C ASN A 287 -23.55 -66.24 9.95
N LYS A 288 -22.38 -65.95 9.35
CA LYS A 288 -21.52 -66.99 8.76
C LYS A 288 -21.02 -68.00 9.80
N LYS A 289 -20.63 -67.55 11.00
CA LYS A 289 -20.21 -68.47 12.09
C LYS A 289 -21.34 -69.39 12.55
N LYS A 290 -22.58 -68.89 12.67
CA LYS A 290 -23.75 -69.73 13.02
C LYS A 290 -24.05 -70.78 11.94
N TYR A 291 -23.86 -70.44 10.66
CA TYR A 291 -24.08 -71.37 9.55
C TYR A 291 -23.04 -72.50 9.54
N ILE A 292 -21.76 -72.19 9.77
CA ILE A 292 -20.68 -73.19 9.82
C ILE A 292 -20.84 -74.13 11.03
N ILE A 293 -21.27 -73.63 12.20
CA ILE A 293 -21.48 -74.46 13.40
C ILE A 293 -22.66 -75.42 13.21
N ARG A 294 -23.74 -75.00 12.54
CA ARG A 294 -24.85 -75.91 12.20
C ARG A 294 -24.43 -76.97 11.19
N PHE A 295 -23.70 -76.59 10.14
CA PHE A 295 -23.21 -77.53 9.13
C PHE A 295 -22.25 -78.59 9.72
N ALA A 296 -21.39 -78.20 10.69
CA ALA A 296 -20.52 -79.14 11.38
C ALA A 296 -21.26 -80.05 12.38
N SER A 297 -22.37 -79.56 12.97
CA SER A 297 -23.23 -80.34 13.87
C SER A 297 -24.05 -81.39 13.11
N ASP A 298 -24.58 -81.04 11.94
CA ASP A 298 -25.43 -81.93 11.15
C ASP A 298 -24.61 -83.08 10.52
N ASN A 299 -23.37 -82.80 10.06
CA ASN A 299 -22.47 -83.85 9.56
C ASN A 299 -21.96 -84.79 10.67
N ALA A 300 -21.88 -84.32 11.92
CA ALA A 300 -21.46 -85.16 13.05
C ALA A 300 -22.59 -86.09 13.53
N SER A 301 -23.86 -85.68 13.41
CA SER A 301 -24.99 -86.58 13.72
C SER A 301 -25.19 -87.63 12.63
N GLU A 302 -25.06 -87.29 11.34
CA GLU A 302 -25.14 -88.30 10.27
C GLU A 302 -24.06 -89.40 10.41
N ALA A 303 -22.81 -89.02 10.67
CA ALA A 303 -21.72 -90.00 10.85
C ALA A 303 -21.90 -90.92 12.08
N LEU A 304 -22.54 -90.42 13.16
CA LEU A 304 -22.85 -91.23 14.34
C LEU A 304 -24.03 -92.19 14.10
N THR A 305 -24.96 -91.80 13.22
CA THR A 305 -26.15 -92.62 12.89
C THR A 305 -25.79 -93.75 11.91
N GLU A 306 -24.92 -93.48 10.94
CA GLU A 306 -24.40 -94.51 10.03
C GLU A 306 -23.49 -95.54 10.73
N SER A 307 -22.70 -95.12 11.71
CA SER A 307 -21.83 -96.04 12.48
C SER A 307 -22.60 -96.93 13.46
N LEU A 308 -23.77 -96.49 13.95
CA LEU A 308 -24.66 -97.32 14.77
C LEU A 308 -25.47 -98.34 13.94
N LEU A 309 -25.83 -98.01 12.70
CA LEU A 309 -26.52 -98.93 11.79
C LEU A 309 -25.59 -99.99 11.16
N ALA A 310 -24.28 -99.76 11.15
CA ALA A 310 -23.29 -100.73 10.67
C ALA A 310 -22.84 -101.76 11.73
N MET A 311 -23.40 -101.70 12.95
CA MET A 311 -23.11 -102.60 14.07
C MET A 311 -24.24 -103.61 14.38
N GLU A 312 -25.32 -103.64 13.61
CA GLU A 312 -26.30 -104.74 13.55
C GLU A 312 -25.99 -105.68 12.37
#